data_AF-A0A0M3JWT6-F1
#
_entry.id   AF-A0A0M3JWT6-F1
#
_cell.length_a   1.000
_cell.length_b   1.000
_cell.length_c   1.000
_cell.angle_alpha   90.00
_cell.angle_beta   90.00
_cell.angle_gamma   90.00
#
_symmetry.space_group_name_H-M   'P 1'
#
loop_
_entity.id
_entity.type
_entity.pdbx_description
1 polymer ?
#
loop_
_entity_poly.entity_id
_entity_poly.type
_entity_poly.pdbx_seq_one_letter_code
_entity_poly.pdbx_strand_id
1 'polypeptide(L)'
;MSMIDIPTLFERNDATRRSTEIDHTYCSDDEGCGVALTKRLSQLREEGVGCDVEFVVGTEREIIRAHRLVLGSGSKVFATMFYGKMSEIDQQEPDMKPELGRSVVEVPDVTPGAFTALVNFLYTDLNTDDVKLDDDTVMHTLYAAKKYDVRTLVVACVRYLMSCLNASNAVCLLAQARFFDEPFLMKRCLQMIDTNTDEALASPGLRDIDRETLSMILERSELDPSSELIIFRAAQSWSEAECERQHLDVTPHNQRTVLGPVLSLIRFPLMTVVQFGGAASSALLTCEEIAEVFLHLTVIPRPPVSYPTSLRCNGRSKHIVKRFPNVSGKRCNKRENRFCFTADRDILVTGYGIYGFVPMTKPHISFMDPTVALEWQAQVEIQVLNAYQNYANLGISRSFLGGFSSINRTNGQIDIDWADICLSPCLDSRETTTAPATNTTYAETVLLKGIMGDVKPLIANFSKPIQVPANTNYIAGMKFLSDATVQTYGGKDGVEYATVQLPFDESVTFHFQCFKNSYGSEDVSRFEGQLPEIHFFIQWPDGIH
;
A
#
# COMPACT_ATOMS: atom_id res chain seq x y z
N MET A 1 32.82 -29.43 -88.01
CA MET A 1 32.17 -29.50 -86.68
C MET A 1 31.98 -28.06 -86.22
N SER A 2 30.97 -27.36 -86.77
CA SER A 2 29.54 -27.28 -86.39
C SER A 2 29.34 -26.31 -85.22
N MET A 3 29.07 -25.03 -85.53
CA MET A 3 27.75 -24.34 -85.58
C MET A 3 27.26 -23.90 -84.18
N ILE A 4 27.23 -22.60 -83.81
CA ILE A 4 26.20 -21.56 -84.13
C ILE A 4 24.88 -21.88 -83.38
N ASP A 5 24.15 -21.06 -82.62
CA ASP A 5 24.08 -19.61 -82.34
C ASP A 5 23.24 -19.37 -81.04
N ILE A 6 23.28 -18.14 -80.51
CA ILE A 6 22.32 -17.55 -79.54
C ILE A 6 21.08 -17.05 -80.33
N PRO A 7 19.82 -17.13 -79.84
CA PRO A 7 19.17 -15.90 -79.34
C PRO A 7 18.04 -16.05 -78.29
N THR A 8 17.78 -14.87 -77.72
CA THR A 8 16.76 -14.33 -76.81
C THR A 8 15.27 -14.56 -77.14
N LEU A 9 14.44 -14.35 -76.09
CA LEU A 9 13.04 -13.84 -76.07
C LEU A 9 11.93 -14.77 -76.62
N PHE A 10 10.82 -14.90 -75.86
CA PHE A 10 9.51 -14.42 -76.30
C PHE A 10 8.43 -14.55 -75.20
N GLU A 11 7.72 -13.44 -75.00
CA GLU A 11 6.42 -13.34 -74.33
C GLU A 11 5.27 -13.84 -75.23
N ARG A 12 4.18 -14.21 -74.55
CA ARG A 12 2.75 -14.02 -74.91
C ARG A 12 2.03 -14.85 -76.00
N ASN A 13 0.93 -15.41 -75.51
CA ASN A 13 -0.46 -15.36 -76.01
C ASN A 13 -1.03 -16.49 -76.89
N ASP A 14 -1.98 -17.16 -76.24
CA ASP A 14 -3.37 -17.38 -76.63
C ASP A 14 -3.80 -18.50 -77.60
N ALA A 15 -4.80 -19.22 -77.08
CA ALA A 15 -6.02 -19.68 -77.73
C ALA A 15 -6.11 -21.16 -78.19
N THR A 16 -7.12 -21.79 -77.58
CA THR A 16 -8.03 -22.85 -78.07
C THR A 16 -7.77 -24.33 -77.77
N ARG A 17 -8.63 -24.80 -76.84
CA ARG A 17 -9.54 -25.96 -76.95
C ARG A 17 -9.03 -27.37 -76.58
N ARG A 18 -9.58 -27.80 -75.44
CA ARG A 18 -10.35 -29.04 -75.18
C ARG A 18 -9.55 -30.34 -75.10
N SER A 19 -9.21 -30.76 -73.87
CA SER A 19 -9.94 -31.75 -73.03
C SER A 19 -9.61 -33.19 -73.44
N THR A 20 -8.90 -33.94 -72.59
CA THR A 20 -9.56 -34.84 -71.64
C THR A 20 -8.63 -35.20 -70.46
N GLU A 21 -9.07 -34.78 -69.27
CA GLU A 21 -9.08 -35.53 -67.99
C GLU A 21 -7.85 -36.37 -67.62
N ILE A 22 -6.94 -35.76 -66.86
CA ILE A 22 -6.32 -36.44 -65.71
C ILE A 22 -6.63 -35.58 -64.50
N ASP A 23 -7.54 -36.08 -63.69
CA ASP A 23 -8.04 -35.47 -62.47
C ASP A 23 -6.92 -35.44 -61.42
N HIS A 24 -6.13 -34.37 -61.43
CA HIS A 24 -5.42 -33.95 -60.23
C HIS A 24 -6.44 -33.25 -59.34
N THR A 25 -7.20 -34.04 -58.60
CA THR A 25 -7.95 -33.56 -57.45
C THR A 25 -6.93 -33.03 -56.45
N TYR A 26 -6.60 -31.75 -56.57
CA TYR A 26 -6.14 -30.93 -55.47
C TYR A 26 -7.26 -31.02 -54.42
N CYS A 27 -7.13 -31.95 -53.46
CA CYS A 27 -7.90 -31.90 -52.24
C CYS A 27 -7.46 -30.61 -51.52
N SER A 28 -8.19 -29.56 -51.86
CA SER A 28 -8.16 -28.27 -51.22
C SER A 28 -9.00 -28.41 -49.96
N ASP A 29 -8.48 -29.14 -48.96
CA ASP A 29 -9.03 -29.04 -47.61
C ASP A 29 -8.39 -27.81 -46.97
N ASP A 30 -8.97 -26.66 -47.28
CA ASP A 30 -8.69 -25.36 -46.66
C ASP A 30 -9.25 -25.29 -45.23
N GLU A 31 -9.18 -26.40 -44.46
CA GLU A 31 -9.63 -26.43 -43.06
C GLU A 31 -8.52 -26.05 -42.07
N GLY A 32 -7.27 -25.87 -42.53
CA GLY A 32 -6.11 -25.61 -41.67
C GLY A 32 -5.54 -24.17 -41.70
N CYS A 33 -5.91 -23.35 -42.70
CA CYS A 33 -5.20 -22.09 -42.98
C CYS A 33 -5.51 -20.95 -41.98
N GLY A 34 -6.57 -21.08 -41.18
CA GLY A 34 -6.98 -20.10 -40.16
C GLY A 34 -6.55 -20.42 -38.72
N VAL A 35 -5.92 -21.56 -38.46
CA VAL A 35 -5.60 -22.00 -37.08
C VAL A 35 -4.24 -21.46 -36.66
N ALA A 36 -4.23 -20.65 -35.59
CA ALA A 36 -3.02 -20.10 -35.00
C ALA A 36 -1.94 -21.17 -34.76
N LEU A 37 -0.67 -20.83 -34.97
CA LEU A 37 0.46 -21.75 -34.82
C LEU A 37 0.48 -22.41 -33.44
N THR A 38 0.16 -21.65 -32.39
CA THR A 38 0.03 -22.12 -31.01
C THR A 38 -0.91 -23.31 -30.89
N LYS A 39 -2.12 -23.21 -31.45
CA LYS A 39 -3.13 -24.29 -31.44
C LYS A 39 -2.65 -25.54 -32.18
N ARG A 40 -2.00 -25.37 -33.34
CA ARG A 40 -1.45 -26.49 -34.11
C ARG A 40 -0.31 -27.19 -33.34
N LEU A 41 0.57 -26.43 -32.70
CA LEU A 41 1.65 -26.99 -31.86
C LEU A 41 1.11 -27.71 -30.62
N SER A 42 0.06 -27.19 -29.99
CA SER A 42 -0.62 -27.86 -28.87
C SER A 42 -1.23 -29.19 -29.30
N GLN A 43 -1.91 -29.23 -30.46
CA GLN A 43 -2.47 -30.46 -31.01
C GLN A 43 -1.38 -31.51 -31.28
N LEU A 44 -0.25 -31.12 -31.90
CA LEU A 44 0.87 -32.03 -32.12
C LEU A 44 1.41 -32.61 -30.81
N ARG A 45 1.47 -31.79 -29.75
CA ARG A 45 1.88 -32.27 -28.43
C ARG A 45 0.88 -33.28 -27.84
N GLU A 46 -0.42 -33.00 -27.94
CA GLU A 46 -1.49 -33.91 -27.46
C GLU A 46 -1.45 -35.27 -28.18
N GLU A 47 -1.18 -35.26 -29.49
CA GLU A 47 -1.00 -36.46 -30.30
C GLU A 47 0.38 -37.12 -30.10
N GLY A 48 1.29 -36.47 -29.37
CA GLY A 48 2.66 -36.95 -29.12
C GLY A 48 3.58 -36.86 -30.35
N VAL A 49 3.17 -36.16 -31.39
CA VAL A 49 3.91 -36.02 -32.65
C VAL A 49 5.04 -35.02 -32.50
N GLY A 50 6.28 -35.47 -32.70
CA GLY A 50 7.47 -34.60 -32.66
C GLY A 50 8.02 -34.29 -31.27
N CYS A 51 7.37 -34.77 -30.19
CA CYS A 51 7.84 -34.58 -28.81
C CYS A 51 9.20 -35.25 -28.57
N ASP A 52 10.23 -34.43 -28.35
CA ASP A 52 11.64 -34.81 -28.21
C ASP A 52 12.15 -34.76 -26.74
N VAL A 53 11.25 -34.48 -25.80
CA VAL A 53 11.51 -34.58 -24.34
C VAL A 53 10.32 -35.18 -23.59
N GLU A 54 10.63 -35.96 -22.56
CA GLU A 54 9.68 -36.49 -21.58
C GLU A 54 10.07 -36.02 -20.18
N PHE A 55 9.09 -35.54 -19.42
CA PHE A 55 9.26 -35.20 -18.02
C PHE A 55 8.59 -36.24 -17.13
N VAL A 56 9.30 -36.73 -16.12
CA VAL A 56 8.73 -37.57 -15.06
C VAL A 56 8.49 -36.66 -13.86
N VAL A 57 7.22 -36.33 -13.61
CA VAL A 57 6.83 -35.22 -12.72
C VAL A 57 6.16 -35.72 -11.44
N GLY A 58 6.52 -35.09 -10.33
CA GLY A 58 5.94 -35.29 -9.02
C GLY A 58 6.29 -36.64 -8.40
N THR A 59 5.76 -36.87 -7.20
CA THR A 59 5.82 -38.16 -6.51
C THR A 59 5.01 -39.24 -7.24
N GLU A 60 4.03 -38.82 -8.01
CA GLU A 60 3.18 -39.63 -8.87
C GLU A 60 3.93 -40.18 -10.09
N ARG A 61 5.08 -39.59 -10.43
CA ARG A 61 5.91 -39.94 -11.60
C ARG A 61 5.12 -39.90 -12.92
N GLU A 62 4.23 -38.92 -13.06
CA GLU A 62 3.43 -38.75 -14.28
C GLU A 62 4.32 -38.31 -15.45
N ILE A 63 4.08 -38.88 -16.64
CA ILE A 63 4.89 -38.59 -17.83
C ILE A 63 4.25 -37.49 -18.65
N ILE A 64 4.93 -36.34 -18.76
CA ILE A 64 4.49 -35.20 -19.56
C ILE A 64 5.43 -35.03 -20.75
N ARG A 65 4.88 -35.09 -21.96
CA ARG A 65 5.62 -34.97 -23.23
C ARG A 65 5.57 -33.54 -23.77
N ALA A 66 6.67 -33.07 -24.34
CA ALA A 66 6.76 -31.72 -24.89
C ALA A 66 7.83 -31.60 -25.99
N HIS A 67 7.91 -30.41 -26.58
CA HIS A 67 8.90 -29.99 -27.58
C HIS A 67 9.95 -29.09 -26.92
N ARG A 68 11.23 -29.48 -26.97
CA ARG A 68 12.36 -28.71 -26.42
C ARG A 68 12.42 -27.30 -26.99
N LEU A 69 12.10 -27.14 -28.29
CA LEU A 69 12.09 -25.85 -28.96
C LEU A 69 11.06 -24.88 -28.35
N VAL A 70 9.82 -25.35 -28.11
CA VAL A 70 8.74 -24.53 -27.54
C VAL A 70 9.03 -24.17 -26.09
N LEU A 71 9.51 -25.14 -25.30
CA LEU A 71 9.89 -24.90 -23.92
C LEU A 71 11.07 -23.93 -23.80
N GLY A 72 12.10 -24.12 -24.63
CA GLY A 72 13.28 -23.27 -24.66
C GLY A 72 12.99 -21.85 -25.15
N SER A 73 12.02 -21.64 -26.05
CA SER A 73 11.65 -20.30 -26.49
C SER A 73 10.94 -19.49 -25.40
N GLY A 74 10.15 -20.16 -24.53
CA GLY A 74 9.40 -19.49 -23.47
C GLY A 74 10.06 -19.49 -22.07
N SER A 75 11.15 -20.25 -21.89
CA SER A 75 11.88 -20.33 -20.61
C SER A 75 13.38 -20.39 -20.82
N LYS A 76 14.10 -19.46 -20.19
CA LYS A 76 15.57 -19.44 -20.20
C LYS A 76 16.18 -20.66 -19.48
N VAL A 77 15.49 -21.18 -18.47
CA VAL A 77 15.91 -22.39 -17.74
C VAL A 77 15.85 -23.59 -18.68
N PHE A 78 14.75 -23.79 -19.41
CA PHE A 78 14.66 -24.85 -20.41
C PHE A 78 15.63 -24.64 -21.56
N ALA A 79 15.81 -23.40 -22.05
CA ALA A 79 16.80 -23.11 -23.09
C ALA A 79 18.22 -23.53 -22.67
N THR A 80 18.59 -23.24 -21.43
CA THR A 80 19.90 -23.60 -20.87
C THR A 80 20.01 -25.11 -20.63
N MET A 81 18.96 -25.74 -20.09
CA MET A 81 18.90 -27.18 -19.88
C MET A 81 19.09 -27.96 -21.18
N PHE A 82 18.49 -27.49 -22.28
CA PHE A 82 18.51 -28.21 -23.56
C PHE A 82 19.67 -27.81 -24.48
N TYR A 83 20.05 -26.53 -24.52
CA TYR A 83 20.99 -25.98 -25.50
C TYR A 83 22.19 -25.26 -24.87
N GLY A 84 22.34 -25.31 -23.54
CA GLY A 84 23.50 -24.78 -22.83
C GLY A 84 24.73 -25.67 -22.97
N LYS A 85 25.93 -25.12 -22.74
CA LYS A 85 27.23 -25.79 -22.91
C LYS A 85 27.42 -27.11 -22.13
N MET A 86 26.55 -27.40 -21.16
CA MET A 86 26.58 -28.63 -20.36
C MET A 86 25.96 -29.83 -21.08
N SER A 87 25.08 -29.62 -22.07
CA SER A 87 24.50 -30.71 -22.88
C SER A 87 25.46 -31.25 -23.96
N GLU A 88 26.63 -30.61 -24.14
CA GLU A 88 27.70 -31.04 -25.05
C GLU A 88 28.68 -32.02 -24.38
N ILE A 89 28.80 -32.01 -23.05
CA ILE A 89 29.75 -32.87 -22.31
C ILE A 89 29.25 -34.31 -22.24
N ASP A 90 27.94 -34.50 -22.06
CA ASP A 90 27.30 -35.84 -22.08
C ASP A 90 27.33 -36.50 -23.47
N GLN A 91 27.70 -35.76 -24.53
CA GLN A 91 27.83 -36.27 -25.90
C GLN A 91 29.26 -36.72 -26.26
N GLN A 92 30.23 -36.60 -25.35
CA GLN A 92 31.65 -36.92 -25.61
C GLN A 92 32.11 -38.31 -25.10
N GLU A 93 31.28 -39.07 -24.39
CA GLU A 93 31.55 -40.47 -24.05
C GLU A 93 31.18 -41.38 -25.25
N PRO A 94 32.15 -41.96 -25.99
CA PRO A 94 31.90 -42.58 -27.30
C PRO A 94 31.19 -43.94 -27.25
N ASP A 95 31.14 -44.58 -26.08
CA ASP A 95 30.73 -45.98 -25.94
C ASP A 95 29.30 -46.17 -25.39
N MET A 96 28.55 -45.09 -25.18
CA MET A 96 27.16 -45.17 -24.75
C MET A 96 26.28 -44.19 -25.54
N LYS A 97 26.18 -44.40 -26.85
CA LYS A 97 25.16 -43.73 -27.68
C LYS A 97 23.77 -44.18 -27.20
N PRO A 98 22.92 -43.28 -26.66
CA PRO A 98 21.50 -43.61 -26.56
C PRO A 98 20.95 -43.61 -27.99
N GLU A 99 20.42 -44.76 -28.40
CA GLU A 99 19.69 -44.89 -29.65
C GLU A 99 18.56 -43.84 -29.70
N LEU A 100 18.57 -43.03 -30.76
CA LEU A 100 17.44 -42.25 -31.27
C LEU A 100 16.44 -41.69 -30.23
N GLY A 101 16.83 -40.60 -29.56
CA GLY A 101 16.07 -39.36 -29.73
C GLY A 101 15.04 -38.95 -28.67
N ARG A 102 15.13 -39.42 -27.42
CA ARG A 102 14.23 -38.93 -26.35
C ARG A 102 15.00 -38.62 -25.05
N SER A 103 15.02 -37.34 -24.67
CA SER A 103 15.60 -36.90 -23.39
C SER A 103 14.55 -37.05 -22.29
N VAL A 104 14.89 -37.74 -21.19
CA VAL A 104 14.02 -37.88 -20.01
C VAL A 104 14.53 -36.96 -18.91
N VAL A 105 13.65 -36.13 -18.34
CA VAL A 105 13.98 -35.17 -17.28
C VAL A 105 13.10 -35.44 -16.05
N GLU A 106 13.71 -35.63 -14.88
CA GLU A 106 12.95 -35.80 -13.63
C GLU A 106 12.63 -34.46 -12.96
N VAL A 107 11.39 -34.30 -12.48
CA VAL A 107 10.90 -33.10 -11.77
C VAL A 107 10.14 -33.54 -10.51
N PRO A 108 10.85 -33.93 -9.43
CA PRO A 108 10.21 -34.54 -8.26
C PRO A 108 9.46 -33.56 -7.35
N ASP A 109 9.78 -32.27 -7.42
CA ASP A 109 9.35 -31.19 -6.51
C ASP A 109 8.21 -30.33 -7.07
N VAL A 110 7.63 -30.70 -8.21
CA VAL A 110 6.48 -30.02 -8.81
C VAL A 110 5.36 -31.03 -9.02
N THR A 111 4.12 -30.65 -8.72
CA THR A 111 2.96 -31.51 -8.97
C THR A 111 2.67 -31.63 -10.48
N PRO A 112 2.15 -32.76 -10.96
CA PRO A 112 1.83 -32.92 -12.38
C PRO A 112 0.87 -31.86 -12.92
N GLY A 113 -0.13 -31.46 -12.13
CA GLY A 113 -1.07 -30.40 -12.49
C GLY A 113 -0.40 -29.04 -12.72
N ALA A 114 0.48 -28.62 -11.81
CA ALA A 114 1.22 -27.36 -11.93
C ALA A 114 2.19 -27.36 -13.11
N PHE A 115 2.90 -28.47 -13.33
CA PHE A 115 3.81 -28.60 -14.47
C PHE A 115 3.04 -28.63 -15.79
N THR A 116 1.89 -29.30 -15.83
CA THR A 116 1.00 -29.29 -17.00
C THR A 116 0.50 -27.88 -17.30
N ALA A 117 0.10 -27.11 -16.29
CA ALA A 117 -0.30 -25.70 -16.46
C ALA A 117 0.85 -24.84 -17.03
N LEU A 118 2.07 -25.01 -16.51
CA LEU A 118 3.28 -24.36 -17.04
C LEU A 118 3.53 -24.71 -18.51
N VAL A 119 3.53 -26.00 -18.86
CA VAL A 119 3.76 -26.45 -20.23
C VAL A 119 2.64 -25.95 -21.15
N ASN A 120 1.38 -26.05 -20.75
CA ASN A 120 0.25 -25.53 -21.52
C ASN A 120 0.43 -24.04 -21.82
N PHE A 121 0.83 -23.25 -20.83
CA PHE A 121 1.06 -21.82 -21.00
C PHE A 121 2.21 -21.49 -21.97
N LEU A 122 3.27 -22.30 -22.00
CA LEU A 122 4.35 -22.12 -22.97
C LEU A 122 3.88 -22.34 -24.41
N TYR A 123 2.85 -23.16 -24.61
CA TYR A 123 2.25 -23.42 -25.92
C TYR A 123 1.20 -22.37 -26.32
N THR A 124 0.75 -21.50 -25.41
CA THR A 124 -0.18 -20.39 -25.72
C THR A 124 0.52 -19.09 -26.12
N ASP A 125 1.82 -19.14 -26.45
CA ASP A 125 2.65 -17.95 -26.73
C ASP A 125 2.65 -16.94 -25.57
N LEU A 126 2.69 -17.48 -24.33
CA LEU A 126 2.71 -16.69 -23.09
C LEU A 126 1.49 -15.77 -22.92
N ASN A 127 0.37 -16.07 -23.61
CA ASN A 127 -0.86 -15.32 -23.49
C ASN A 127 -1.52 -15.56 -22.13
N THR A 128 -1.60 -14.52 -21.30
CA THR A 128 -2.15 -14.60 -19.94
C THR A 128 -3.65 -14.88 -19.89
N ASP A 129 -4.37 -14.63 -20.99
CA ASP A 129 -5.83 -14.81 -21.05
C ASP A 129 -6.22 -16.28 -21.24
N ASP A 130 -5.29 -17.11 -21.72
CA ASP A 130 -5.51 -18.55 -21.95
C ASP A 130 -5.08 -19.41 -20.72
N VAL A 131 -4.55 -18.79 -19.66
CA VAL A 131 -4.14 -19.51 -18.45
C VAL A 131 -5.37 -19.89 -17.64
N LYS A 132 -5.56 -21.20 -17.48
CA LYS A 132 -6.55 -21.75 -16.55
C LYS A 132 -5.86 -22.01 -15.22
N LEU A 133 -6.07 -21.12 -14.26
CA LEU A 133 -5.63 -21.29 -12.88
C LEU A 133 -6.80 -21.74 -12.03
N ASP A 134 -6.46 -22.54 -11.02
CA ASP A 134 -7.40 -23.12 -10.07
C ASP A 134 -6.86 -22.88 -8.65
N ASP A 135 -7.77 -22.71 -7.69
CA ASP A 135 -7.44 -22.37 -6.30
C ASP A 135 -6.51 -23.41 -5.64
N ASP A 136 -6.64 -24.69 -6.00
CA ASP A 136 -5.83 -25.77 -5.41
C ASP A 136 -4.42 -25.85 -6.02
N THR A 137 -4.27 -25.40 -7.27
CA THR A 137 -3.04 -25.58 -8.04
C THR A 137 -2.24 -24.30 -8.27
N VAL A 138 -2.81 -23.12 -8.01
CA VAL A 138 -2.17 -21.83 -8.33
C VAL A 138 -0.86 -21.62 -7.58
N MET A 139 -0.75 -22.06 -6.31
CA MET A 139 0.50 -21.94 -5.54
C MET A 139 1.61 -22.82 -6.13
N HIS A 140 1.28 -24.06 -6.47
CA HIS A 140 2.21 -24.99 -7.12
C HIS A 140 2.61 -24.50 -8.52
N THR A 141 1.67 -23.88 -9.23
CA THR A 141 1.91 -23.28 -10.56
C THR A 141 2.82 -22.04 -10.45
N LEU A 142 2.63 -21.19 -9.44
CA LEU A 142 3.51 -20.06 -9.14
C LEU A 142 4.93 -20.54 -8.82
N TYR A 143 5.07 -21.60 -8.02
CA TYR A 143 6.37 -22.24 -7.76
C TYR A 143 7.04 -22.71 -9.06
N ALA A 144 6.31 -23.47 -9.90
CA ALA A 144 6.84 -23.94 -11.18
C ALA A 144 7.22 -22.78 -12.11
N ALA A 145 6.39 -21.75 -12.20
CA ALA A 145 6.64 -20.56 -13.01
C ALA A 145 7.93 -19.84 -12.59
N LYS A 146 8.16 -19.68 -11.28
CA LYS A 146 9.41 -19.10 -10.75
C LYS A 146 10.61 -20.01 -11.00
N LYS A 147 10.47 -21.31 -10.70
CA LYS A 147 11.53 -22.31 -10.89
C LYS A 147 12.05 -22.35 -12.34
N TYR A 148 11.15 -22.26 -13.31
CA TYR A 148 11.49 -22.28 -14.74
C TYR A 148 11.58 -20.88 -15.37
N ASP A 149 11.63 -19.80 -14.58
CA ASP A 149 11.78 -18.41 -15.05
C ASP A 149 10.76 -17.98 -16.13
N VAL A 150 9.49 -18.35 -15.95
CA VAL A 150 8.39 -17.95 -16.81
C VAL A 150 7.64 -16.77 -16.18
N ARG A 151 8.26 -15.59 -16.28
CA ARG A 151 7.82 -14.36 -15.59
C ARG A 151 6.37 -13.94 -15.90
N THR A 152 5.90 -14.14 -17.13
CA THR A 152 4.51 -13.83 -17.52
C THR A 152 3.50 -14.72 -16.80
N LEU A 153 3.84 -15.99 -16.55
CA LEU A 153 3.00 -16.88 -15.75
C LEU A 153 3.01 -16.48 -14.27
N VAL A 154 4.16 -16.06 -13.73
CA VAL A 154 4.25 -15.50 -12.37
C VAL A 154 3.28 -14.34 -12.20
N VAL A 155 3.28 -13.40 -13.15
CA VAL A 155 2.35 -12.25 -13.14
C VAL A 155 0.89 -12.71 -13.20
N ALA A 156 0.57 -13.70 -14.04
CA ALA A 156 -0.79 -14.26 -14.14
C ALA A 156 -1.24 -14.90 -12.81
N CYS A 157 -0.38 -15.71 -12.17
CA CYS A 157 -0.65 -16.33 -10.88
C CYS A 157 -0.85 -15.28 -9.78
N VAL A 158 0.03 -14.28 -9.68
CA VAL A 158 -0.10 -13.20 -8.69
C VAL A 158 -1.38 -12.40 -8.91
N ARG A 159 -1.73 -12.08 -10.17
CA ARG A 159 -2.98 -11.39 -10.51
C ARG A 159 -4.21 -12.19 -10.09
N TYR A 160 -4.22 -13.50 -10.32
CA TYR A 160 -5.29 -14.38 -9.88
C TYR A 160 -5.41 -14.40 -8.35
N LEU A 161 -4.28 -14.59 -7.63
CA LEU A 161 -4.25 -14.57 -6.17
C LEU A 161 -4.76 -13.24 -5.58
N MET A 162 -4.40 -12.10 -6.21
CA MET A 162 -4.92 -10.79 -5.82
C MET A 162 -6.43 -10.66 -6.04
N SER A 163 -7.00 -11.34 -7.04
CA SER A 163 -8.44 -11.32 -7.30
C SER A 163 -9.25 -12.18 -6.31
N CYS A 164 -8.62 -13.22 -5.75
CA CYS A 164 -9.23 -14.09 -4.73
C CYS A 164 -8.98 -13.58 -3.29
N LEU A 165 -8.14 -12.55 -3.10
CA LEU A 165 -7.78 -12.02 -1.79
C LEU A 165 -8.99 -11.41 -1.07
N ASN A 166 -9.27 -11.91 0.13
CA ASN A 166 -10.27 -11.42 1.07
C ASN A 166 -9.74 -11.49 2.51
N ALA A 167 -10.49 -11.00 3.49
CA ALA A 167 -10.01 -10.94 4.87
C ALA A 167 -9.74 -12.32 5.47
N SER A 168 -10.57 -13.33 5.16
CA SER A 168 -10.41 -14.68 5.70
C SER A 168 -9.21 -15.47 5.16
N ASN A 169 -8.70 -15.16 3.96
CA ASN A 169 -7.51 -15.81 3.40
C ASN A 169 -6.24 -14.94 3.44
N ALA A 170 -6.34 -13.66 3.80
CA ALA A 170 -5.23 -12.71 3.71
C ALA A 170 -3.99 -13.11 4.52
N VAL A 171 -4.19 -13.70 5.71
CA VAL A 171 -3.09 -14.10 6.61
C VAL A 171 -2.28 -15.26 6.02
N CYS A 172 -2.94 -16.31 5.55
CA CYS A 172 -2.27 -17.42 4.89
C CYS A 172 -1.60 -16.96 3.58
N LEU A 173 -2.30 -16.14 2.78
CA LEU A 173 -1.74 -15.61 1.54
C LEU A 173 -0.52 -14.72 1.77
N LEU A 174 -0.46 -13.98 2.89
CA LEU A 174 0.73 -13.22 3.29
C LEU A 174 1.93 -14.14 3.52
N ALA A 175 1.75 -15.24 4.26
CA ALA A 175 2.82 -16.21 4.49
C ALA A 175 3.34 -16.80 3.17
N GLN A 176 2.43 -17.14 2.24
CA GLN A 176 2.81 -17.61 0.91
C GLN A 176 3.52 -16.53 0.09
N ALA A 177 3.03 -15.28 0.12
CA ALA A 177 3.66 -14.16 -0.58
C ALA A 177 5.07 -13.88 -0.06
N ARG A 178 5.32 -14.06 1.25
CA ARG A 178 6.66 -14.01 1.85
C ARG A 178 7.54 -15.14 1.34
N PHE A 179 7.03 -16.37 1.34
CA PHE A 179 7.78 -17.54 0.85
C PHE A 179 8.22 -17.38 -0.61
N PHE A 180 7.37 -16.79 -1.45
CA PHE A 180 7.67 -16.54 -2.86
C PHE A 180 8.44 -15.23 -3.13
N ASP A 181 8.74 -14.42 -2.11
CA ASP A 181 9.33 -13.08 -2.25
C ASP A 181 8.55 -12.18 -3.24
N GLU A 182 7.23 -12.08 -3.03
CA GLU A 182 6.31 -11.28 -3.87
C GLU A 182 5.85 -10.00 -3.13
N PRO A 183 6.62 -8.90 -3.19
CA PRO A 183 6.40 -7.72 -2.34
C PRO A 183 5.08 -7.00 -2.63
N PHE A 184 4.60 -7.03 -3.88
CA PHE A 184 3.32 -6.42 -4.24
C PHE A 184 2.14 -7.17 -3.64
N LEU A 185 2.19 -8.51 -3.67
CA LEU A 185 1.18 -9.36 -3.06
C LEU A 185 1.20 -9.21 -1.54
N MET A 186 2.39 -9.25 -0.91
CA MET A 186 2.56 -9.00 0.52
C MET A 186 1.92 -7.69 0.96
N LYS A 187 2.22 -6.59 0.26
CA LYS A 187 1.65 -5.26 0.56
C LYS A 187 0.12 -5.28 0.50
N ARG A 188 -0.46 -5.97 -0.48
CA ARG A 188 -1.91 -6.05 -0.64
C ARG A 188 -2.55 -6.90 0.46
N CYS A 189 -1.94 -8.01 0.85
CA CYS A 189 -2.38 -8.83 1.98
C CYS A 189 -2.35 -8.02 3.28
N LEU A 190 -1.25 -7.31 3.56
CA LEU A 190 -1.14 -6.46 4.75
C LEU A 190 -2.23 -5.39 4.80
N GLN A 191 -2.50 -4.70 3.69
CA GLN A 191 -3.61 -3.72 3.63
C GLN A 191 -4.98 -4.34 3.91
N MET A 192 -5.22 -5.57 3.42
CA MET A 192 -6.47 -6.29 3.68
C MET A 192 -6.61 -6.65 5.17
N ILE A 193 -5.51 -7.10 5.79
CA ILE A 193 -5.44 -7.41 7.24
C ILE A 193 -5.62 -6.13 8.07
N ASP A 194 -4.97 -5.04 7.70
CA ASP A 194 -5.06 -3.76 8.42
C ASP A 194 -6.51 -3.24 8.45
N THR A 195 -7.21 -3.34 7.32
CA THR A 195 -8.58 -2.80 7.18
C THR A 195 -9.64 -3.73 7.78
N ASN A 196 -9.39 -5.05 7.81
CA ASN A 196 -10.35 -6.06 8.28
C ASN A 196 -9.73 -6.93 9.38
N THR A 197 -9.08 -6.29 10.36
CA THR A 197 -8.23 -6.96 11.35
C THR A 197 -8.96 -8.04 12.14
N ASP A 198 -10.18 -7.76 12.61
CA ASP A 198 -10.94 -8.71 13.42
C ASP A 198 -11.23 -10.02 12.67
N GLU A 199 -11.66 -9.92 11.41
CA GLU A 199 -11.96 -11.09 10.57
C GLU A 199 -10.67 -11.83 10.17
N ALA A 200 -9.64 -11.09 9.77
CA ALA A 200 -8.37 -11.66 9.35
C ALA A 200 -7.67 -12.42 10.50
N LEU A 201 -7.66 -11.86 11.71
CA LEU A 201 -7.07 -12.49 12.89
C LEU A 201 -7.94 -13.62 13.47
N ALA A 202 -9.23 -13.67 13.14
CA ALA A 202 -10.09 -14.80 13.47
C ALA A 202 -9.99 -15.96 12.44
N SER A 203 -9.30 -15.74 11.32
CA SER A 203 -9.20 -16.73 10.25
C SER A 203 -8.47 -18.01 10.70
N PRO A 204 -8.87 -19.19 10.19
CA PRO A 204 -8.17 -20.44 10.50
C PRO A 204 -6.72 -20.40 10.01
N GLY A 205 -6.46 -19.70 8.90
CA GLY A 205 -5.12 -19.55 8.32
C GLY A 205 -4.12 -18.85 9.24
N LEU A 206 -4.56 -18.11 10.26
CA LEU A 206 -3.66 -17.59 11.29
C LEU A 206 -2.94 -18.72 12.00
N ARG A 207 -3.61 -19.86 12.26
CA ARG A 207 -2.98 -20.96 13.00
C ARG A 207 -1.79 -21.53 12.25
N ASP A 208 -1.74 -21.48 10.92
CA ASP A 208 -0.75 -22.18 10.08
C ASP A 208 0.54 -21.38 9.78
N ILE A 209 0.61 -20.11 10.18
CA ILE A 209 1.77 -19.25 9.86
C ILE A 209 2.96 -19.45 10.82
N ASP A 210 4.15 -19.08 10.36
CA ASP A 210 5.37 -18.97 11.16
C ASP A 210 5.36 -17.76 12.11
N ARG A 211 6.20 -17.81 13.14
CA ARG A 211 6.31 -16.75 14.17
C ARG A 211 6.68 -15.40 13.54
N GLU A 212 7.53 -15.42 12.52
CA GLU A 212 7.99 -14.22 11.84
C GLU A 212 6.85 -13.54 11.06
N THR A 213 5.94 -14.30 10.44
CA THR A 213 4.72 -13.71 9.84
C THR A 213 3.84 -13.10 10.93
N LEU A 214 3.65 -13.81 12.06
CA LEU A 214 2.84 -13.29 13.16
C LEU A 214 3.43 -11.98 13.72
N SER A 215 4.74 -11.94 13.98
CA SER A 215 5.45 -10.74 14.44
C SER A 215 5.25 -9.58 13.46
N MET A 216 5.43 -9.85 12.16
CA MET A 216 5.23 -8.85 11.10
C MET A 216 3.83 -8.27 11.10
N ILE A 217 2.79 -9.06 11.39
CA ILE A 217 1.42 -8.57 11.49
C ILE A 217 1.26 -7.72 12.76
N LEU A 218 1.65 -8.24 13.93
CA LEU A 218 1.35 -7.60 15.21
C LEU A 218 2.17 -6.32 15.48
N GLU A 219 3.35 -6.20 14.88
CA GLU A 219 4.18 -4.98 14.90
C GLU A 219 3.49 -3.78 14.23
N ARG A 220 2.56 -4.03 13.30
CA ARG A 220 1.97 -2.96 12.48
C ARG A 220 1.16 -2.00 13.32
N SER A 221 1.46 -0.73 13.15
CA SER A 221 0.68 0.35 13.73
C SER A 221 -0.68 0.49 13.05
N GLU A 222 -0.81 0.02 11.81
CA GLU A 222 -1.95 0.25 10.92
C GLU A 222 -3.14 -0.69 11.17
N LEU A 223 -2.99 -1.75 11.96
CA LEU A 223 -4.09 -2.69 12.28
C LEU A 223 -5.28 -1.95 12.92
N ASP A 224 -6.50 -2.24 12.44
CA ASP A 224 -7.77 -1.67 12.94
C ASP A 224 -8.61 -2.67 13.77
N PRO A 225 -8.09 -3.21 14.89
CA PRO A 225 -8.87 -4.14 15.70
C PRO A 225 -10.02 -3.42 16.42
N SER A 226 -11.10 -4.13 16.75
CA SER A 226 -12.12 -3.58 17.66
C SER A 226 -11.68 -3.48 19.12
N SER A 227 -10.66 -4.25 19.50
CA SER A 227 -9.96 -4.14 20.78
C SER A 227 -8.61 -4.84 20.67
N GLU A 228 -7.59 -4.39 21.41
CA GLU A 228 -6.35 -5.14 21.57
C GLU A 228 -6.57 -6.56 22.11
N LEU A 229 -7.71 -6.84 22.77
CA LEU A 229 -8.06 -8.19 23.20
C LEU A 229 -8.17 -9.18 22.02
N ILE A 230 -8.59 -8.72 20.85
CA ILE A 230 -8.64 -9.56 19.65
C ILE A 230 -7.24 -9.96 19.22
N ILE A 231 -6.30 -9.02 19.25
CA ILE A 231 -4.90 -9.27 18.94
C ILE A 231 -4.30 -10.26 19.93
N PHE A 232 -4.63 -10.11 21.22
CA PHE A 232 -4.22 -11.07 22.24
C PHE A 232 -4.78 -12.47 22.01
N ARG A 233 -6.07 -12.60 21.72
CA ARG A 233 -6.71 -13.89 21.43
C ARG A 233 -6.15 -14.56 20.18
N ALA A 234 -5.80 -13.76 19.17
CA ALA A 234 -5.15 -14.24 17.96
C ALA A 234 -3.76 -14.82 18.28
N ALA A 235 -2.94 -14.10 19.05
CA ALA A 235 -1.64 -14.60 19.51
C ALA A 235 -1.77 -15.87 20.37
N GLN A 236 -2.76 -15.90 21.28
CA GLN A 236 -3.05 -17.09 22.08
C GLN A 236 -3.40 -18.30 21.19
N SER A 237 -4.37 -18.15 20.28
CA SER A 237 -4.77 -19.22 19.35
C SER A 237 -3.60 -19.71 18.50
N TRP A 238 -2.76 -18.80 18.00
CA TRP A 238 -1.54 -19.18 17.28
C TRP A 238 -0.57 -19.97 18.18
N SER A 239 -0.38 -19.56 19.43
CA SER A 239 0.53 -20.22 20.37
C SER A 239 0.07 -21.63 20.77
N GLU A 240 -1.25 -21.86 20.83
CA GLU A 240 -1.82 -23.20 21.02
C GLU A 240 -1.48 -24.09 19.81
N ALA A 241 -1.66 -23.58 18.59
CA ALA A 241 -1.32 -24.28 17.35
C ALA A 241 0.19 -24.57 17.24
N GLU A 242 1.02 -23.62 17.66
CA GLU A 242 2.47 -23.77 17.61
C GLU A 242 2.97 -24.80 18.64
N CYS A 243 2.35 -24.86 19.84
CA CYS A 243 2.61 -25.96 20.78
C CYS A 243 2.28 -27.32 20.15
N GLU A 244 1.11 -27.44 19.49
CA GLU A 244 0.69 -28.68 18.81
C GLU A 244 1.68 -29.08 17.71
N ARG A 245 2.14 -28.14 16.88
CA ARG A 245 3.14 -28.36 15.83
C ARG A 245 4.49 -28.83 16.37
N GLN A 246 4.91 -28.30 17.51
CA GLN A 246 6.15 -28.69 18.18
C GLN A 246 5.99 -29.93 19.08
N HIS A 247 4.81 -30.57 19.07
CA HIS A 247 4.49 -31.71 19.93
C HIS A 247 4.66 -31.42 21.43
N LEU A 248 4.30 -30.21 21.86
CA LEU A 248 4.30 -29.77 23.25
C LEU A 248 2.87 -29.75 23.81
N ASP A 249 2.72 -30.06 25.10
CA ASP A 249 1.44 -29.87 25.78
C ASP A 249 1.05 -28.39 25.82
N VAL A 250 -0.23 -28.10 25.58
CA VAL A 250 -0.79 -26.74 25.57
C VAL A 250 -0.91 -26.22 27.01
N THR A 251 0.21 -25.79 27.58
CA THR A 251 0.30 -25.16 28.91
C THR A 251 0.65 -23.67 28.76
N PRO A 252 0.26 -22.80 29.71
CA PRO A 252 0.61 -21.37 29.64
C PRO A 252 2.13 -21.11 29.56
N HIS A 253 2.94 -21.96 30.19
CA HIS A 253 4.40 -21.88 30.13
C HIS A 253 4.95 -22.16 28.71
N ASN A 254 4.47 -23.24 28.08
CA ASN A 254 4.86 -23.58 26.72
C ASN A 254 4.36 -22.54 25.71
N GLN A 255 3.10 -22.10 25.83
CA GLN A 255 2.53 -21.03 25.01
C GLN A 255 3.36 -19.73 25.09
N ARG A 256 3.74 -19.31 26.30
CA ARG A 256 4.61 -18.14 26.49
C ARG A 256 5.98 -18.32 25.86
N THR A 257 6.53 -19.53 25.91
CA THR A 257 7.82 -19.88 25.31
C THR A 257 7.77 -19.83 23.79
N VAL A 258 6.70 -20.36 23.17
CA VAL A 258 6.54 -20.33 21.71
C VAL A 258 6.12 -18.96 21.18
N LEU A 259 5.45 -18.13 21.97
CA LEU A 259 5.20 -16.72 21.63
C LEU A 259 6.49 -15.89 21.65
N GLY A 260 7.33 -16.10 22.66
CA GLY A 260 8.58 -15.35 22.84
C GLY A 260 8.35 -13.84 22.76
N PRO A 261 9.05 -13.10 21.86
CA PRO A 261 8.95 -11.65 21.77
C PRO A 261 7.58 -11.16 21.28
N VAL A 262 6.78 -12.01 20.61
CA VAL A 262 5.49 -11.61 20.05
C VAL A 262 4.53 -11.12 21.14
N LEU A 263 4.59 -11.71 22.34
CA LEU A 263 3.76 -11.28 23.48
C LEU A 263 4.00 -9.81 23.86
N SER A 264 5.22 -9.29 23.67
CA SER A 264 5.58 -7.90 23.98
C SER A 264 5.07 -6.88 22.95
N LEU A 265 4.61 -7.33 21.79
CA LEU A 265 4.03 -6.47 20.75
C LEU A 265 2.57 -6.09 21.05
N ILE A 266 1.94 -6.80 21.98
CA ILE A 266 0.54 -6.61 22.35
C ILE A 266 0.44 -5.41 23.29
N ARG A 267 -0.50 -4.51 22.99
CA ARG A 267 -0.62 -3.22 23.67
C ARG A 267 -1.64 -3.31 24.80
N PHE A 268 -1.35 -4.16 25.80
CA PHE A 268 -2.25 -4.36 26.95
C PHE A 268 -2.71 -3.05 27.64
N PRO A 269 -1.88 -1.99 27.75
CA PRO A 269 -2.32 -0.70 28.30
C PRO A 269 -3.46 0.00 27.53
N LEU A 270 -3.77 -0.43 26.31
CA LEU A 270 -4.87 0.12 25.50
C LEU A 270 -6.15 -0.71 25.60
N MET A 271 -6.18 -1.76 26.42
CA MET A 271 -7.39 -2.50 26.73
C MET A 271 -8.20 -1.81 27.82
N THR A 272 -9.52 -1.99 27.83
CA THR A 272 -10.32 -1.66 29.02
C THR A 272 -10.00 -2.63 30.16
N VAL A 273 -10.31 -2.26 31.41
CA VAL A 273 -10.10 -3.15 32.58
C VAL A 273 -10.79 -4.50 32.39
N VAL A 274 -12.00 -4.52 31.81
CA VAL A 274 -12.75 -5.75 31.53
C VAL A 274 -12.05 -6.60 30.46
N GLN A 275 -11.57 -5.96 29.39
CA GLN A 275 -10.83 -6.64 28.32
C GLN A 275 -9.51 -7.22 28.83
N PHE A 276 -8.76 -6.42 29.61
CA PHE A 276 -7.52 -6.85 30.22
C PHE A 276 -7.73 -7.98 31.22
N GLY A 277 -8.80 -7.95 32.02
CA GLY A 277 -9.18 -9.06 32.89
C GLY A 277 -9.36 -10.39 32.12
N GLY A 278 -9.90 -10.32 30.90
CA GLY A 278 -9.97 -11.47 30.00
C GLY A 278 -8.59 -11.99 29.58
N ALA A 279 -7.65 -11.11 29.24
CA ALA A 279 -6.28 -11.49 28.89
C ALA A 279 -5.51 -12.05 30.11
N ALA A 280 -5.59 -11.39 31.26
CA ALA A 280 -4.95 -11.82 32.50
C ALA A 280 -5.41 -13.22 32.97
N SER A 281 -6.66 -13.61 32.64
CA SER A 281 -7.22 -14.92 33.00
C SER A 281 -6.60 -16.10 32.23
N SER A 282 -5.87 -15.85 31.14
CA SER A 282 -5.20 -16.89 30.35
C SER A 282 -3.94 -17.48 31.01
N ALA A 283 -3.44 -16.86 32.08
CA ALA A 283 -2.16 -17.17 32.73
C ALA A 283 -0.90 -17.04 31.83
N LEU A 284 -1.01 -16.39 30.67
CA LEU A 284 0.15 -16.06 29.81
C LEU A 284 0.98 -14.89 30.35
N LEU A 285 0.38 -14.05 31.20
CA LEU A 285 1.03 -12.95 31.90
C LEU A 285 1.40 -13.38 33.32
N THR A 286 2.55 -12.94 33.80
CA THR A 286 2.98 -13.11 35.19
C THR A 286 2.16 -12.22 36.13
N CYS A 287 2.15 -12.55 37.42
CA CYS A 287 1.49 -11.71 38.42
C CYS A 287 2.08 -10.29 38.48
N GLU A 288 3.38 -10.13 38.19
CA GLU A 288 4.04 -8.83 38.13
C GLU A 288 3.56 -8.01 36.93
N GLU A 289 3.55 -8.58 35.72
CA GLU A 289 3.02 -7.93 34.51
C GLU A 289 1.52 -7.58 34.67
N ILE A 290 0.73 -8.47 35.28
CA ILE A 290 -0.68 -8.21 35.56
C ILE A 290 -0.83 -7.03 36.51
N ALA A 291 -0.06 -6.99 37.60
CA ALA A 291 -0.11 -5.88 38.55
C ALA A 291 0.35 -4.57 37.90
N GLU A 292 1.42 -4.59 37.12
CA GLU A 292 1.96 -3.43 36.41
C GLU A 292 0.93 -2.82 35.44
N VAL A 293 0.35 -3.64 34.55
CA VAL A 293 -0.67 -3.17 33.61
C VAL A 293 -1.95 -2.76 34.33
N PHE A 294 -2.38 -3.50 35.35
CA PHE A 294 -3.59 -3.15 36.12
C PHE A 294 -3.43 -1.80 36.84
N LEU A 295 -2.27 -1.55 37.45
CA LEU A 295 -1.96 -0.25 38.06
C LEU A 295 -1.93 0.85 36.99
N HIS A 296 -1.33 0.59 35.82
CA HIS A 296 -1.35 1.52 34.70
C HIS A 296 -2.77 1.88 34.24
N LEU A 297 -3.70 0.92 34.24
CA LEU A 297 -5.09 1.12 33.83
C LEU A 297 -5.97 1.80 34.89
N THR A 298 -5.63 1.71 36.18
CA THR A 298 -6.53 2.12 37.28
C THR A 298 -6.02 3.28 38.14
N VAL A 299 -4.72 3.57 38.13
CA VAL A 299 -4.09 4.59 39.00
C VAL A 299 -3.77 5.86 38.21
N ILE A 300 -3.98 7.01 38.84
CA ILE A 300 -3.64 8.34 38.31
C ILE A 300 -2.70 9.05 39.30
N PRO A 301 -1.52 9.53 38.86
CA PRO A 301 -0.96 9.45 37.50
C PRO A 301 -0.57 8.01 37.14
N ARG A 302 -0.66 7.66 35.84
CA ARG A 302 -0.37 6.29 35.37
C ARG A 302 1.10 5.95 35.61
N PRO A 303 1.41 4.87 36.33
CA PRO A 303 2.79 4.40 36.47
C PRO A 303 3.37 3.93 35.12
N PRO A 304 4.70 3.94 34.96
CA PRO A 304 5.34 3.38 33.77
C PRO A 304 5.01 1.90 33.63
N VAL A 305 4.93 1.42 32.38
CA VAL A 305 4.60 0.04 32.04
C VAL A 305 5.53 -0.49 30.95
N SER A 306 5.87 -1.78 31.04
CA SER A 306 6.80 -2.48 30.15
C SER A 306 6.22 -2.81 28.77
N TYR A 307 4.94 -2.52 28.55
CA TYR A 307 4.24 -2.76 27.28
C TYR A 307 4.00 -1.47 26.49
N PRO A 308 3.89 -1.56 25.15
CA PRO A 308 3.66 -0.37 24.33
C PRO A 308 2.35 0.34 24.67
N THR A 309 2.43 1.64 24.92
CA THR A 309 1.28 2.53 25.19
C THR A 309 0.86 3.36 23.99
N SER A 310 1.64 3.35 22.90
CA SER A 310 1.30 4.07 21.67
C SER A 310 0.05 3.48 21.02
N LEU A 311 -0.94 4.31 20.68
CA LEU A 311 -2.11 3.87 19.92
C LEU A 311 -1.74 3.28 18.56
N ARG A 312 -2.57 2.36 18.06
CA ARG A 312 -2.50 1.95 16.66
C ARG A 312 -2.89 3.14 15.79
N CYS A 313 -2.12 3.39 14.75
CA CYS A 313 -2.32 4.39 13.72
C CYS A 313 -3.37 3.90 12.70
N ASN A 314 -4.56 3.51 13.19
CA ASN A 314 -5.59 2.83 12.43
C ASN A 314 -6.80 3.72 12.12
N GLY A 315 -7.80 3.19 11.41
CA GLY A 315 -8.99 3.94 11.03
C GLY A 315 -9.78 4.52 12.22
N ARG A 316 -9.75 3.85 13.38
CA ARG A 316 -10.49 4.26 14.60
C ARG A 316 -9.82 5.36 15.42
N SER A 317 -8.50 5.44 15.42
CA SER A 317 -7.76 6.56 16.04
C SER A 317 -7.52 7.70 15.05
N LYS A 318 -7.65 7.42 13.75
CA LYS A 318 -7.54 8.41 12.68
C LYS A 318 -8.83 9.23 12.61
N HIS A 319 -8.73 10.46 13.08
CA HIS A 319 -9.80 11.42 13.03
C HIS A 319 -9.56 12.43 11.91
N ILE A 320 -10.66 12.96 11.39
CA ILE A 320 -10.66 13.99 10.36
C ILE A 320 -11.41 15.18 10.93
N VAL A 321 -10.74 16.32 10.99
CA VAL A 321 -11.40 17.59 11.24
C VAL A 321 -11.52 18.35 9.93
N LYS A 322 -12.74 18.75 9.58
CA LYS A 322 -13.03 19.51 8.37
C LYS A 322 -13.13 20.98 8.72
N ARG A 323 -12.23 21.79 8.17
CA ARG A 323 -12.35 23.26 8.19
C ARG A 323 -13.33 23.72 7.13
N PHE A 324 -13.25 23.15 5.92
CA PHE A 324 -14.19 23.44 4.83
C PHE A 324 -15.05 22.20 4.57
N PRO A 325 -16.33 22.20 4.98
CA PRO A 325 -17.20 21.03 4.85
C PRO A 325 -17.62 20.78 3.40
N ASN A 326 -17.68 21.84 2.57
CA ASN A 326 -18.21 21.80 1.23
C ASN A 326 -17.18 22.25 0.18
N VAL A 327 -17.27 21.66 -1.00
CA VAL A 327 -16.50 22.09 -2.18
C VAL A 327 -17.10 23.38 -2.75
N SER A 328 -16.24 24.34 -3.07
CA SER A 328 -16.56 25.58 -3.75
C SER A 328 -16.69 25.36 -5.25
N GLY A 329 -17.66 26.03 -5.88
CA GLY A 329 -17.74 26.13 -7.34
C GLY A 329 -16.66 27.03 -7.95
N LYS A 330 -15.92 27.78 -7.11
CA LYS A 330 -14.79 28.61 -7.53
C LYS A 330 -13.51 27.80 -7.56
N ARG A 331 -12.67 28.09 -8.56
CA ARG A 331 -11.36 27.45 -8.74
C ARG A 331 -10.31 28.09 -7.83
N CYS A 332 -9.46 27.27 -7.22
CA CYS A 332 -8.31 27.72 -6.47
C CYS A 332 -7.06 27.65 -7.35
N ASN A 333 -6.44 28.81 -7.61
CA ASN A 333 -5.21 28.94 -8.39
C ASN A 333 -4.00 29.28 -7.50
N LYS A 334 -4.14 29.18 -6.18
CA LYS A 334 -3.06 29.52 -5.25
C LYS A 334 -2.04 28.39 -5.26
N ARG A 335 -0.80 28.72 -5.62
CA ARG A 335 0.34 27.79 -5.55
C ARG A 335 0.64 27.37 -4.11
N GLU A 336 0.36 28.25 -3.16
CA GLU A 336 0.60 28.03 -1.74
C GLU A 336 -0.64 28.36 -0.92
N ASN A 337 -0.98 27.44 -0.02
CA ASN A 337 -2.13 27.55 0.86
C ASN A 337 -1.69 27.30 2.30
N ARG A 338 -2.12 28.18 3.20
CA ARG A 338 -1.80 28.12 4.62
C ARG A 338 -3.01 28.48 5.45
N PHE A 339 -3.11 27.88 6.62
CA PHE A 339 -4.04 28.33 7.65
C PHE A 339 -3.51 28.02 9.03
N CYS A 340 -3.95 28.81 10.00
CA CYS A 340 -3.59 28.62 11.39
C CYS A 340 -4.62 27.71 12.05
N PHE A 341 -4.16 26.84 12.94
CA PHE A 341 -5.03 26.05 13.77
C PHE A 341 -4.42 25.88 15.18
N THR A 342 -5.30 25.69 16.16
CA THR A 342 -4.99 25.12 17.47
C THR A 342 -5.91 23.94 17.70
N ALA A 343 -5.46 22.98 18.49
CA ALA A 343 -6.31 21.93 19.06
C ALA A 343 -6.28 22.09 20.58
N ASP A 344 -7.40 21.85 21.26
CA ASP A 344 -7.49 21.88 22.71
C ASP A 344 -6.81 20.67 23.39
N ARG A 345 -6.31 19.71 22.59
CA ARG A 345 -5.63 18.48 23.02
C ARG A 345 -4.39 18.20 22.20
N ASP A 346 -3.51 17.36 22.75
CA ASP A 346 -2.33 16.85 22.05
C ASP A 346 -2.78 15.93 20.90
N ILE A 347 -2.32 16.23 19.69
CA ILE A 347 -2.63 15.45 18.49
C ILE A 347 -1.36 15.12 17.72
N LEU A 348 -1.43 14.06 16.91
CA LEU A 348 -0.41 13.71 15.93
C LEU A 348 -0.98 13.95 14.53
N VAL A 349 -0.56 15.03 13.87
CA VAL A 349 -1.00 15.35 12.51
C VAL A 349 -0.39 14.35 11.53
N THR A 350 -1.22 13.67 10.76
CA THR A 350 -0.80 12.65 9.78
C THR A 350 -0.77 13.17 8.36
N GLY A 351 -1.56 14.20 8.06
CA GLY A 351 -1.62 14.75 6.71
C GLY A 351 -2.75 15.75 6.53
N TYR A 352 -2.87 16.22 5.28
CA TYR A 352 -3.89 17.17 4.87
C TYR A 352 -4.71 16.63 3.71
N GLY A 353 -6.02 16.86 3.75
CA GLY A 353 -6.87 16.70 2.58
C GLY A 353 -6.69 17.87 1.63
N ILE A 354 -6.72 17.58 0.33
CA ILE A 354 -6.53 18.53 -0.77
C ILE A 354 -7.59 18.22 -1.81
N TYR A 355 -8.44 19.18 -2.13
CA TYR A 355 -9.41 18.93 -3.19
C TYR A 355 -8.74 18.73 -4.55
N GLY A 356 -9.28 17.80 -5.35
CA GLY A 356 -8.73 17.39 -6.63
C GLY A 356 -8.75 18.47 -7.72
N PHE A 357 -8.51 18.04 -8.96
CA PHE A 357 -8.22 18.90 -10.10
C PHE A 357 -9.41 19.09 -11.04
N VAL A 358 -9.45 20.26 -11.68
CA VAL A 358 -10.37 20.57 -12.79
C VAL A 358 -9.59 20.68 -14.10
N PRO A 359 -10.07 20.10 -15.21
CA PRO A 359 -9.47 20.33 -16.52
C PRO A 359 -9.45 21.82 -16.88
N MET A 360 -8.30 22.31 -17.34
CA MET A 360 -8.19 23.62 -17.98
C MET A 360 -9.11 23.65 -19.21
N THR A 361 -10.16 24.47 -19.17
CA THR A 361 -10.98 24.77 -20.34
C THR A 361 -10.12 25.47 -21.41
N LYS A 362 -9.50 24.71 -22.31
CA LYS A 362 -9.11 25.17 -23.64
C LYS A 362 -10.17 24.68 -24.64
N PRO A 363 -10.57 25.50 -25.63
CA PRO A 363 -11.70 25.22 -26.53
C PRO A 363 -11.48 24.05 -27.53
N HIS A 364 -10.52 23.15 -27.30
CA HIS A 364 -10.21 22.03 -28.20
C HIS A 364 -10.35 20.63 -27.58
N ILE A 365 -10.83 20.50 -26.34
CA ILE A 365 -11.05 19.19 -25.70
C ILE A 365 -12.54 18.77 -25.80
N SER A 366 -13.20 19.08 -26.92
CA SER A 366 -14.62 18.77 -27.14
C SER A 366 -14.86 17.36 -27.72
N PHE A 367 -13.89 16.44 -27.66
CA PHE A 367 -13.97 15.12 -28.29
C PHE A 367 -13.48 13.95 -27.43
N MET A 368 -13.28 14.13 -26.11
CA MET A 368 -12.91 13.02 -25.24
C MET A 368 -14.16 12.39 -24.63
N ASP A 369 -14.24 11.06 -24.74
CA ASP A 369 -15.27 10.22 -24.15
C ASP A 369 -15.30 10.44 -22.62
N PRO A 370 -16.46 10.79 -22.02
CA PRO A 370 -16.59 11.01 -20.58
C PRO A 370 -16.30 9.75 -19.73
N THR A 371 -16.13 8.58 -20.33
CA THR A 371 -15.79 7.33 -19.63
C THR A 371 -14.29 7.12 -19.38
N VAL A 372 -13.40 7.90 -20.02
CA VAL A 372 -11.94 7.77 -19.80
C VAL A 372 -11.50 8.71 -18.68
N ALA A 373 -11.42 8.19 -17.46
CA ALA A 373 -10.82 8.88 -16.32
C ALA A 373 -9.33 9.19 -16.60
N LEU A 374 -9.01 10.44 -16.88
CA LEU A 374 -7.62 10.89 -17.03
C LEU A 374 -6.95 11.00 -15.66
N GLU A 375 -5.97 10.15 -15.40
CA GLU A 375 -5.12 10.24 -14.21
C GLU A 375 -4.20 11.45 -14.28
N TRP A 376 -3.92 12.05 -13.13
CA TRP A 376 -2.94 13.12 -12.98
C TRP A 376 -2.03 12.88 -11.79
N GLN A 377 -0.85 13.50 -11.83
CA GLN A 377 0.13 13.44 -10.76
C GLN A 377 0.71 14.83 -10.47
N ALA A 378 0.88 15.17 -9.19
CA ALA A 378 1.50 16.43 -8.78
C ALA A 378 2.35 16.25 -7.54
N GLN A 379 3.50 16.94 -7.48
CA GLN A 379 4.31 17.02 -6.28
C GLN A 379 3.90 18.22 -5.43
N VAL A 380 3.62 17.97 -4.17
CA VAL A 380 3.28 18.98 -3.17
C VAL A 380 4.26 18.90 -2.00
N GLU A 381 4.64 20.04 -1.47
CA GLU A 381 5.32 20.16 -0.18
C GLU A 381 4.27 20.46 0.88
N ILE A 382 4.15 19.62 1.91
CA ILE A 382 3.28 19.82 3.07
C ILE A 382 4.12 20.19 4.29
N GLN A 383 3.60 21.07 5.14
CA GLN A 383 4.32 21.57 6.32
C GLN A 383 3.42 21.82 7.53
N VAL A 384 3.98 21.58 8.73
CA VAL A 384 3.44 21.95 10.04
C VAL A 384 4.47 22.86 10.72
N LEU A 385 4.11 24.10 11.04
CA LEU A 385 5.01 25.10 11.64
C LEU A 385 4.45 25.66 12.94
N ASN A 386 5.25 25.79 14.00
CA ASN A 386 4.84 26.51 15.20
C ASN A 386 4.78 28.03 14.94
N ALA A 387 3.64 28.67 15.21
CA ALA A 387 3.36 30.06 14.82
C ALA A 387 4.05 31.12 15.70
N TYR A 388 4.42 30.81 16.96
CA TYR A 388 4.96 31.80 17.90
C TYR A 388 6.31 32.40 17.48
N GLN A 389 7.08 31.68 16.65
CA GLN A 389 8.43 32.09 16.28
C GLN A 389 8.53 32.77 14.91
N ASN A 390 7.47 32.77 14.09
CA ASN A 390 7.50 33.37 12.74
C ASN A 390 7.09 34.86 12.69
N TYR A 391 6.50 35.40 13.76
CA TYR A 391 6.23 36.84 13.85
C TYR A 391 7.52 37.68 13.87
N ALA A 392 8.64 37.12 14.32
CA ALA A 392 9.95 37.77 14.33
C ALA A 392 10.63 37.82 12.95
N ASN A 393 10.37 36.83 12.07
CA ASN A 393 11.00 36.75 10.74
C ASN A 393 10.16 37.37 9.61
N LEU A 394 8.90 37.73 9.86
CA LEU A 394 7.97 38.28 8.85
C LEU A 394 7.70 39.80 8.98
N GLY A 395 8.38 40.50 9.89
CA GLY A 395 8.26 41.96 10.00
C GLY A 395 6.85 42.47 10.36
N ILE A 396 6.10 41.71 11.17
CA ILE A 396 4.74 42.08 11.57
C ILE A 396 4.78 42.84 12.91
N SER A 397 4.28 44.08 12.90
CA SER A 397 4.25 44.98 14.06
C SER A 397 3.38 44.46 15.22
N ARG A 398 3.81 44.79 16.46
CA ARG A 398 3.27 44.40 17.79
C ARG A 398 1.84 44.87 18.12
N SER A 399 0.95 45.08 17.16
CA SER A 399 -0.39 45.65 17.43
C SER A 399 -1.48 44.61 17.79
N PHE A 400 -1.11 43.42 18.28
CA PHE A 400 -2.08 42.33 18.57
C PHE A 400 -2.51 42.20 20.04
N LEU A 401 -2.07 43.11 20.91
CA LEU A 401 -2.65 43.26 22.25
C LEU A 401 -3.45 44.56 22.29
N GLY A 402 -4.77 44.44 22.15
CA GLY A 402 -5.67 45.58 22.15
C GLY A 402 -7.13 45.18 22.32
N GLY A 403 -7.44 44.51 23.43
CA GLY A 403 -8.78 44.53 23.99
C GLY A 403 -8.97 45.84 24.77
N PHE A 404 -10.07 46.53 24.50
CA PHE A 404 -10.56 47.77 25.12
C PHE A 404 -9.86 49.09 24.76
N SER A 405 -10.51 49.86 23.89
CA SER A 405 -10.47 51.32 23.98
C SER A 405 -11.84 51.89 23.58
N SER A 406 -12.69 52.16 24.56
CA SER A 406 -13.51 53.38 24.51
C SER A 406 -12.71 54.45 25.26
N ILE A 407 -12.54 55.62 24.66
CA ILE A 407 -12.50 56.94 25.33
C ILE A 407 -12.45 58.00 24.24
N ASN A 408 -13.39 58.95 24.36
CA ASN A 408 -13.57 60.12 23.51
C ASN A 408 -12.35 61.05 23.55
N ARG A 409 -12.04 61.63 22.38
CA ARG A 409 -11.16 62.79 22.26
C ARG A 409 -11.93 64.07 22.54
N THR A 410 -11.46 64.84 23.51
CA THR A 410 -11.57 66.31 23.43
C THR A 410 -10.29 66.96 23.90
N ASN A 411 -9.70 67.70 22.98
CA ASN A 411 -8.74 68.80 23.13
C ASN A 411 -7.41 68.54 23.84
N GLY A 412 -6.37 68.47 22.99
CA GLY A 412 -5.15 69.25 23.20
C GLY A 412 -4.14 68.67 24.18
N GLN A 413 -3.05 68.16 23.60
CA GLN A 413 -1.74 67.98 24.24
C GLN A 413 -1.67 66.81 25.24
N ILE A 414 -1.01 65.74 24.82
CA ILE A 414 -0.61 64.62 25.67
C ILE A 414 0.91 64.72 25.83
N ASP A 415 1.34 65.28 26.95
CA ASP A 415 2.55 64.86 27.65
C ASP A 415 2.19 63.56 28.40
N ILE A 416 2.99 62.51 28.24
CA ILE A 416 2.94 61.34 29.14
C ILE A 416 4.30 61.23 29.82
N ASP A 417 4.25 61.54 31.11
CA ASP A 417 5.25 61.32 32.13
C ASP A 417 5.43 59.81 32.36
N TRP A 418 6.67 59.33 32.44
CA TRP A 418 7.04 57.91 32.55
C TRP A 418 7.09 57.41 34.00
N ALA A 419 6.15 57.85 34.84
CA ALA A 419 6.01 57.38 36.22
C ALA A 419 4.58 56.94 36.49
N ASP A 420 4.42 55.76 37.09
CA ASP A 420 3.18 55.16 37.62
C ASP A 420 2.37 54.22 36.71
N ILE A 421 3.05 53.33 35.97
CA ILE A 421 2.59 51.93 35.93
C ILE A 421 3.67 51.08 36.60
N CYS A 422 3.37 50.73 37.86
CA CYS A 422 4.20 49.91 38.74
C CYS A 422 4.69 48.62 38.05
N LEU A 423 5.99 48.60 37.75
CA LEU A 423 6.78 47.39 37.96
C LEU A 423 7.12 47.34 39.45
N SER A 424 6.85 46.21 40.09
CA SER A 424 7.83 45.69 41.04
C SER A 424 7.97 44.18 40.94
N PRO A 425 9.18 43.68 41.17
CA PRO A 425 9.69 42.41 40.68
C PRO A 425 9.91 41.42 41.83
N CYS A 426 10.03 40.12 41.50
CA CYS A 426 10.78 39.20 42.36
C CYS A 426 11.70 38.35 41.49
N LEU A 427 12.93 38.84 41.36
CA LEU A 427 14.11 38.00 41.30
C LEU A 427 14.46 37.67 42.74
N ASP A 428 14.44 36.39 43.09
CA ASP A 428 15.36 35.88 44.10
C ASP A 428 16.08 34.66 43.54
N SER A 429 17.39 34.68 43.71
CA SER A 429 18.36 33.79 43.11
C SER A 429 18.27 32.37 43.65
N ARG A 430 18.14 31.37 42.76
CA ARG A 430 18.79 30.06 42.90
C ARG A 430 18.75 29.30 41.57
N GLU A 431 19.92 28.78 41.22
CA GLU A 431 20.24 27.97 40.04
C GLU A 431 19.19 26.88 39.76
N THR A 432 18.73 26.75 38.51
CA THR A 432 18.54 25.45 37.82
C THR A 432 18.11 25.64 36.36
N THR A 433 19.07 25.38 35.46
CA THR A 433 18.90 24.79 34.12
C THR A 433 17.71 25.23 33.25
N THR A 434 17.93 26.26 32.42
CA THR A 434 17.16 26.48 31.19
C THR A 434 17.45 25.39 30.16
N ALA A 435 16.44 24.61 29.77
CA ALA A 435 16.46 23.83 28.53
C ALA A 435 16.11 24.75 27.33
N PRO A 436 16.77 24.62 26.17
CA PRO A 436 16.51 25.49 25.02
C PRO A 436 15.20 25.09 24.31
N ALA A 437 14.36 26.07 23.99
CA ALA A 437 13.18 25.88 23.14
C ALA A 437 13.61 25.56 21.70
N THR A 438 13.36 24.32 21.26
CA THR A 438 13.71 23.81 19.93
C THR A 438 12.77 24.35 18.84
N ASN A 439 13.33 24.93 17.77
CA ASN A 439 12.60 25.27 16.53
C ASN A 439 12.00 24.00 15.88
N THR A 440 10.69 23.77 15.97
CA THR A 440 10.04 22.63 15.30
C THR A 440 9.30 23.09 14.04
N THR A 441 9.97 22.93 12.89
CA THR A 441 9.42 23.08 11.55
C THR A 441 9.51 21.72 10.87
N TYR A 442 8.37 21.18 10.44
CA TYR A 442 8.31 19.92 9.71
C TYR A 442 7.80 20.19 8.29
N ALA A 443 8.55 19.77 7.28
CA ALA A 443 8.17 19.88 5.87
C ALA A 443 8.56 18.61 5.12
N GLU A 444 7.69 18.12 4.24
CA GLU A 444 7.91 16.91 3.46
C GLU A 444 7.30 17.05 2.05
N THR A 445 7.96 16.47 1.04
CA THR A 445 7.46 16.43 -0.33
C THR A 445 6.72 15.12 -0.59
N VAL A 446 5.47 15.22 -1.06
CA VAL A 446 4.56 14.11 -1.32
C VAL A 446 4.12 14.13 -2.78
N LEU A 447 4.08 12.94 -3.40
CA LEU A 447 3.51 12.76 -4.73
C LEU A 447 2.03 12.39 -4.61
N LEU A 448 1.15 13.27 -5.11
CA LEU A 448 -0.27 13.01 -5.21
C LEU A 448 -0.62 12.44 -6.57
N LYS A 449 -1.56 11.49 -6.57
CA LYS A 449 -2.18 10.94 -7.77
C LYS A 449 -3.69 11.01 -7.61
N GLY A 450 -4.40 11.36 -8.67
CA GLY A 450 -5.84 11.44 -8.64
C GLY A 450 -6.45 11.35 -10.02
N ILE A 451 -7.77 11.37 -10.07
CA ILE A 451 -8.56 11.39 -11.30
C ILE A 451 -8.99 12.83 -11.57
N MET A 452 -8.92 13.27 -12.81
CA MET A 452 -9.40 14.59 -13.24
C MET A 452 -10.91 14.71 -13.00
N GLY A 453 -11.34 15.81 -12.37
CA GLY A 453 -12.75 16.06 -12.03
C GLY A 453 -13.21 15.45 -10.70
N ASP A 454 -12.37 14.69 -10.00
CA ASP A 454 -12.71 14.23 -8.65
C ASP A 454 -12.68 15.41 -7.66
N VAL A 455 -13.82 15.62 -7.01
CA VAL A 455 -14.04 16.67 -6.01
C VAL A 455 -13.77 16.17 -4.58
N LYS A 456 -13.53 14.87 -4.39
CA LYS A 456 -13.17 14.33 -3.07
C LYS A 456 -11.76 14.80 -2.68
N PRO A 457 -11.53 15.11 -1.38
CA PRO A 457 -10.19 15.39 -0.90
C PRO A 457 -9.26 14.19 -1.10
N LEU A 458 -8.12 14.42 -1.75
CA LEU A 458 -6.97 13.53 -1.77
C LEU A 458 -6.09 13.83 -0.56
N ILE A 459 -5.51 12.80 0.03
CA ILE A 459 -4.76 12.95 1.28
C ILE A 459 -3.26 13.00 0.97
N ALA A 460 -2.62 14.10 1.34
CA ALA A 460 -1.16 14.19 1.42
C ALA A 460 -0.72 13.84 2.84
N ASN A 461 -0.11 12.65 3.01
CA ASN A 461 0.36 12.16 4.31
C ASN A 461 1.84 12.48 4.52
N PHE A 462 2.21 12.82 5.75
CA PHE A 462 3.59 12.78 6.21
C PHE A 462 4.05 11.32 6.33
N SER A 463 5.34 11.07 6.12
CA SER A 463 5.96 9.75 6.34
C SER A 463 5.86 9.28 7.79
N LYS A 464 5.84 10.23 8.74
CA LYS A 464 5.63 9.99 10.17
C LYS A 464 4.66 11.03 10.74
N PRO A 465 3.76 10.64 11.67
CA PRO A 465 2.87 11.60 12.32
C PRO A 465 3.65 12.69 13.07
N ILE A 466 3.18 13.93 12.99
CA ILE A 466 3.83 15.12 13.56
C ILE A 466 3.13 15.51 14.86
N GLN A 467 3.87 15.58 15.96
CA GLN A 467 3.33 15.97 17.25
C GLN A 467 2.96 17.45 17.30
N VAL A 468 1.72 17.72 17.71
CA VAL A 468 1.14 19.05 17.89
C VAL A 468 0.58 19.12 19.31
N PRO A 469 1.29 19.77 20.24
CA PRO A 469 0.80 19.97 21.61
C PRO A 469 -0.45 20.84 21.67
N ALA A 470 -1.27 20.58 22.68
CA ALA A 470 -2.50 21.28 22.99
C ALA A 470 -2.29 22.80 23.11
N ASN A 471 -3.32 23.55 22.74
CA ASN A 471 -3.46 24.99 22.90
C ASN A 471 -2.29 25.82 22.31
N THR A 472 -1.55 25.24 21.37
CA THR A 472 -0.41 25.88 20.70
C THR A 472 -0.78 26.22 19.26
N ASN A 473 -0.44 27.42 18.81
CA ASN A 473 -0.73 27.88 17.45
C ASN A 473 0.21 27.23 16.43
N TYR A 474 -0.36 26.53 15.47
CA TYR A 474 0.36 25.94 14.35
C TYR A 474 -0.15 26.48 13.01
N ILE A 475 0.73 26.50 12.01
CA ILE A 475 0.42 26.81 10.61
C ILE A 475 0.48 25.49 9.85
N ALA A 476 -0.67 25.06 9.33
CA ALA A 476 -0.75 24.03 8.31
C ALA A 476 -0.49 24.68 6.94
N GLY A 477 0.43 24.12 6.16
CA GLY A 477 0.79 24.66 4.87
C GLY A 477 0.95 23.60 3.80
N MET A 478 0.66 23.99 2.56
CA MET A 478 0.93 23.18 1.38
C MET A 478 1.35 24.08 0.22
N LYS A 479 2.35 23.63 -0.54
CA LYS A 479 2.85 24.30 -1.74
C LYS A 479 3.01 23.34 -2.91
N PHE A 480 2.47 23.68 -4.08
CA PHE A 480 2.72 22.94 -5.32
C PHE A 480 4.12 23.25 -5.86
N LEU A 481 4.88 22.18 -6.12
CA LEU A 481 6.26 22.30 -6.60
C LEU A 481 6.36 22.42 -8.12
N SER A 482 5.43 21.84 -8.89
CA SER A 482 5.42 21.94 -10.35
C SER A 482 4.80 23.25 -10.85
N ASP A 483 5.34 23.80 -11.95
CA ASP A 483 4.82 24.99 -12.65
C ASP A 483 3.63 24.66 -13.58
N ALA A 484 3.13 23.43 -13.56
CA ALA A 484 1.91 23.09 -14.26
C ALA A 484 0.79 23.99 -13.74
N THR A 485 -0.01 24.51 -14.65
CA THR A 485 -1.09 25.45 -14.39
C THR A 485 -2.23 24.75 -13.61
N VAL A 486 -1.99 24.51 -12.33
CA VAL A 486 -2.83 23.73 -11.42
C VAL A 486 -4.04 24.55 -11.01
N GLN A 487 -5.23 24.09 -11.41
CA GLN A 487 -6.50 24.59 -10.90
C GLN A 487 -7.13 23.48 -10.08
N THR A 488 -7.17 23.66 -8.76
CA THR A 488 -7.89 22.74 -7.89
C THR A 488 -9.26 23.30 -7.55
N TYR A 489 -10.12 22.48 -6.97
CA TYR A 489 -11.28 23.02 -6.29
C TYR A 489 -10.84 23.75 -5.00
N GLY A 490 -11.57 24.80 -4.65
CA GLY A 490 -11.51 25.39 -3.30
C GLY A 490 -12.57 24.75 -2.42
N GLY A 491 -12.43 24.88 -1.10
CA GLY A 491 -13.50 24.69 -0.13
C GLY A 491 -14.31 25.97 0.05
N LYS A 492 -15.54 25.84 0.56
CA LYS A 492 -16.41 26.93 0.99
C LYS A 492 -17.02 26.63 2.37
N ASP A 493 -17.74 27.60 2.92
CA ASP A 493 -18.44 27.50 4.20
C ASP A 493 -17.49 27.17 5.36
N GLY A 494 -16.30 27.80 5.35
CA GLY A 494 -15.26 27.60 6.35
C GLY A 494 -15.76 27.82 7.78
N VAL A 495 -15.45 26.88 8.68
CA VAL A 495 -15.78 27.00 10.10
C VAL A 495 -14.60 27.55 10.91
N GLU A 496 -14.91 28.37 11.91
CA GLU A 496 -13.92 28.87 12.87
C GLU A 496 -13.63 27.82 13.96
N TYR A 497 -14.64 27.06 14.39
CA TYR A 497 -14.49 25.99 15.36
C TYR A 497 -15.05 24.70 14.78
N ALA A 498 -14.35 23.59 14.99
CA ALA A 498 -14.82 22.27 14.63
C ALA A 498 -14.52 21.29 15.77
N THR A 499 -15.57 20.63 16.27
CA THR A 499 -15.45 19.60 17.30
C THR A 499 -15.58 18.24 16.65
N VAL A 500 -14.57 17.39 16.83
CA VAL A 500 -14.62 15.99 16.43
C VAL A 500 -14.97 15.16 17.65
N GLN A 501 -16.04 14.38 17.55
CA GLN A 501 -16.41 13.41 18.57
C GLN A 501 -15.48 12.21 18.47
N LEU A 502 -14.96 11.78 19.61
CA LEU A 502 -14.02 10.69 19.78
C LEU A 502 -14.74 9.55 20.53
N PRO A 503 -14.14 8.34 20.58
CA PRO A 503 -14.62 7.28 21.47
C PRO A 503 -14.74 7.74 22.94
N PHE A 504 -15.55 7.04 23.73
CA PHE A 504 -15.73 7.27 25.18
C PHE A 504 -16.34 8.64 25.57
N ASP A 505 -17.24 9.18 24.72
CA ASP A 505 -17.89 10.49 24.91
C ASP A 505 -16.90 11.67 25.03
N GLU A 506 -15.68 11.48 24.53
CA GLU A 506 -14.68 12.53 24.46
C GLU A 506 -14.79 13.33 23.17
N SER A 507 -14.18 14.50 23.16
CA SER A 507 -14.04 15.28 21.94
C SER A 507 -12.72 16.01 21.87
N VAL A 508 -12.40 16.49 20.68
CA VAL A 508 -11.31 17.43 20.42
C VAL A 508 -11.86 18.58 19.61
N THR A 509 -11.62 19.80 20.07
CA THR A 509 -12.05 21.02 19.40
C THR A 509 -10.86 21.71 18.76
N PHE A 510 -10.99 21.96 17.46
CA PHE A 510 -10.05 22.76 16.68
C PHE A 510 -10.56 24.19 16.58
N HIS A 511 -9.67 25.16 16.79
CA HIS A 511 -9.89 26.55 16.41
C HIS A 511 -9.08 26.86 15.17
N PHE A 512 -9.76 27.24 14.10
CA PHE A 512 -9.15 27.63 12.83
C PHE A 512 -9.12 29.14 12.69
N GLN A 513 -7.93 29.67 12.40
CA GLN A 513 -7.72 31.09 12.17
C GLN A 513 -7.19 31.34 10.76
N CYS A 514 -7.58 32.46 10.19
CA CYS A 514 -7.10 32.89 8.88
C CYS A 514 -5.66 33.36 8.96
N PHE A 515 -4.86 32.93 7.99
CA PHE A 515 -3.52 33.44 7.81
C PHE A 515 -3.61 34.77 7.05
N LYS A 516 -3.50 35.91 7.75
CA LYS A 516 -3.49 37.23 7.11
C LYS A 516 -2.16 37.43 6.38
N ASN A 517 -2.21 37.53 5.05
CA ASN A 517 -1.08 38.03 4.29
C ASN A 517 -0.96 39.55 4.53
N SER A 518 0.25 40.09 4.36
CA SER A 518 0.67 41.48 4.69
C SER A 518 -0.13 42.61 4.00
N TYR A 519 -1.18 42.32 3.22
CA TYR A 519 -1.91 43.26 2.37
C TYR A 519 -3.38 43.49 2.76
N GLY A 520 -3.78 43.21 4.01
CA GLY A 520 -4.93 43.89 4.66
C GLY A 520 -6.31 43.86 3.99
N SER A 521 -6.57 43.04 2.96
CA SER A 521 -7.90 42.96 2.35
C SER A 521 -8.84 42.07 3.17
N GLU A 522 -10.11 42.46 3.30
CA GLU A 522 -11.14 41.69 4.00
C GLU A 522 -11.20 40.23 3.54
N ASP A 523 -11.32 39.35 4.53
CA ASP A 523 -10.79 37.98 4.53
C ASP A 523 -11.71 36.99 3.78
N VAL A 524 -11.64 36.94 2.45
CA VAL A 524 -12.26 35.83 1.67
C VAL A 524 -11.71 34.45 2.14
N SER A 525 -10.52 34.45 2.75
CA SER A 525 -9.86 33.27 3.33
C SER A 525 -10.54 32.68 4.58
N ARG A 526 -11.49 33.42 5.20
CA ARG A 526 -12.36 32.90 6.27
C ARG A 526 -13.33 31.86 5.76
N PHE A 527 -13.88 32.09 4.57
CA PHE A 527 -14.97 31.29 4.05
C PHE A 527 -14.55 30.31 2.95
N GLU A 528 -13.38 30.51 2.32
CA GLU A 528 -12.88 29.65 1.24
C GLU A 528 -11.38 29.28 1.39
N GLY A 529 -10.98 28.06 1.00
CA GLY A 529 -9.57 27.62 1.07
C GLY A 529 -9.31 26.20 0.53
N GLN A 530 -8.07 25.87 0.16
CA GLN A 530 -7.73 24.64 -0.57
C GLN A 530 -7.47 23.41 0.32
N LEU A 531 -7.21 23.61 1.61
CA LEU A 531 -6.97 22.54 2.58
C LEU A 531 -8.26 22.27 3.36
N PRO A 532 -9.16 21.39 2.89
CA PRO A 532 -10.44 21.14 3.54
C PRO A 532 -10.34 20.54 4.92
N GLU A 533 -9.35 19.68 5.16
CA GLU A 533 -9.34 18.83 6.33
C GLU A 533 -7.92 18.49 6.81
N ILE A 534 -7.79 18.34 8.12
CA ILE A 534 -6.60 17.79 8.77
C ILE A 534 -6.91 16.36 9.16
N HIS A 535 -6.00 15.46 8.81
CA HIS A 535 -6.01 14.08 9.29
C HIS A 535 -5.07 14.01 10.48
N PHE A 536 -5.54 13.45 11.60
CA PHE A 536 -4.76 13.39 12.82
C PHE A 536 -5.09 12.14 13.63
N PHE A 537 -4.15 11.72 14.48
CA PHE A 537 -4.41 10.83 15.61
C PHE A 537 -4.54 11.68 16.86
N ILE A 538 -5.39 11.26 17.80
CA ILE A 538 -5.33 11.84 19.15
C ILE A 538 -4.39 11.02 20.01
N GLN A 539 -3.57 11.69 20.82
CA GLN A 539 -2.88 11.03 21.93
C GLN A 539 -3.78 11.21 23.16
N TRP A 540 -4.38 10.13 23.65
CA TRP A 540 -5.18 10.22 24.88
C TRP A 540 -4.25 10.63 26.02
N PRO A 541 -4.61 11.66 26.82
CA PRO A 541 -3.96 11.93 28.08
C PRO A 541 -3.98 10.66 28.92
N ASP A 542 -2.88 10.41 29.62
CA ASP A 542 -2.80 9.34 30.59
C ASP A 542 -3.94 9.48 31.63
N GLY A 543 -5.01 8.70 31.47
CA GLY A 543 -6.10 8.66 32.46
C GLY A 543 -7.51 8.54 31.92
N ILE A 544 -7.75 8.55 30.60
CA ILE A 544 -9.11 8.46 30.06
C ILE A 544 -9.27 7.21 29.19
N HIS A 545 -9.83 6.15 29.80
CA HIS A 545 -10.28 4.91 29.16
C HIS A 545 -11.64 4.51 29.74
#